data_AF-A0A935TYP5-F1
#
_entry.id   AF-A0A935TYP5-F1
#
_cell.length_a   1.000
_cell.length_b   1.000
_cell.length_c   1.000
_cell.angle_alpha   90.00
_cell.angle_beta   90.00
_cell.angle_gamma   90.00
#
_symmetry.space_group_name_H-M   'P 1'
#
loop_
_entity.id
_entity.type
_entity.pdbx_description
1 polymer ?
#
loop_
_entity_poly.entity_id
_entity_poly.type
_entity_poly.pdbx_seq_one_letter_code
_entity_poly.pdbx_strand_id
1 'polypeptide(L)'
;MTDSHGGMSQEEASDLRAAESLINAGNWAGAKPVLQRLATANRAEPRYRALLAFVLGHEAKLAGDGTRARAEWDRALQLDPEIAARGVRRRRGSIVQRLLGR
;
A
#
# COMPACT_ATOMS: atom_id res chain seq x y z
N MET A 1 31.13 16.72 9.52
CA MET A 1 29.95 16.93 10.37
C MET A 1 28.93 15.89 9.98
N THR A 2 28.66 15.00 10.92
CA THR A 2 27.74 13.86 10.80
C THR A 2 26.32 14.37 10.86
N ASP A 3 25.52 14.13 9.83
CA ASP A 3 24.08 14.12 9.97
C ASP A 3 23.50 12.97 9.15
N SER A 4 23.52 11.80 9.79
CA SER A 4 22.72 10.64 9.45
C SER A 4 21.23 11.01 9.50
N HIS A 5 20.70 11.60 8.43
CA HIS A 5 19.25 11.71 8.26
C HIS A 5 18.72 10.39 7.69
N GLY A 6 18.72 9.33 8.51
CA GLY A 6 17.96 8.11 8.27
C GLY A 6 16.45 8.32 8.49
N GLY A 7 15.93 9.50 8.11
CA GLY A 7 14.57 9.93 8.34
C GLY A 7 13.89 10.23 7.00
N MET A 8 12.63 9.78 6.89
CA MET A 8 11.78 9.98 5.71
C MET A 8 11.81 11.44 5.25
N SER A 9 12.09 11.70 3.97
CA SER A 9 12.10 13.08 3.48
C SER A 9 10.69 13.68 3.50
N GLN A 10 10.58 15.02 3.55
CA GLN A 10 9.27 15.69 3.52
C GLN A 10 8.47 15.34 2.26
N GLU A 11 9.15 15.21 1.13
CA GLU A 11 8.58 14.80 -0.15
C GLU A 11 8.10 13.36 -0.11
N GLU A 12 8.94 12.43 0.39
CA GLU A 12 8.59 11.02 0.56
C GLU A 12 7.35 10.86 1.47
N ALA A 13 7.30 11.60 2.58
CA ALA A 13 6.16 11.61 3.49
C ALA A 13 4.89 12.18 2.84
N SER A 14 5.03 13.20 1.98
CA SER A 14 3.91 13.78 1.23
C SER A 14 3.37 12.78 0.21
N ASP A 15 4.24 12.17 -0.59
CA ASP A 15 3.88 11.18 -1.59
C ASP A 15 3.25 9.94 -0.95
N LEU A 16 3.78 9.48 0.19
CA LEU A 16 3.20 8.37 0.93
C LEU A 16 1.78 8.70 1.41
N ARG A 17 1.56 9.88 2.01
CA ARG A 17 0.20 10.30 2.42
C ARG A 17 -0.75 10.40 1.23
N ALA A 18 -0.29 10.91 0.09
CA ALA A 18 -1.09 10.98 -1.13
C ALA A 18 -1.47 9.57 -1.63
N ALA A 19 -0.51 8.65 -1.69
CA ALA A 19 -0.75 7.26 -2.07
C ALA A 19 -1.73 6.56 -1.12
N GLU A 20 -1.58 6.72 0.18
CA GLU A 20 -2.49 6.16 1.18
C GLU A 20 -3.91 6.72 1.05
N SER A 21 -4.05 8.02 0.78
CA SER A 21 -5.35 8.65 0.51
C SER A 21 -6.03 8.02 -0.71
N LEU A 22 -5.28 7.83 -1.80
CA LEU A 22 -5.78 7.21 -3.04
C LEU A 22 -6.16 5.74 -2.83
N ILE A 23 -5.35 4.98 -2.10
CA ILE A 23 -5.65 3.60 -1.70
C ILE A 23 -6.96 3.54 -0.90
N ASN A 24 -7.13 4.43 0.08
CA ASN A 24 -8.34 4.48 0.91
C ASN A 24 -9.58 4.86 0.10
N ALA A 25 -9.43 5.70 -0.92
CA ALA A 25 -10.49 6.03 -1.87
C ALA A 25 -10.78 4.91 -2.88
N GLY A 26 -9.99 3.83 -2.89
CA GLY A 26 -10.06 2.79 -3.92
C GLY A 26 -9.59 3.25 -5.30
N ASN A 27 -8.89 4.38 -5.38
CA ASN A 27 -8.32 4.92 -6.61
C ASN A 27 -6.95 4.28 -6.89
N TRP A 28 -6.98 3.02 -7.30
CA TRP A 28 -5.77 2.24 -7.59
C TRP A 28 -4.95 2.82 -8.73
N ALA A 29 -5.63 3.29 -9.79
CA ALA A 29 -4.99 3.90 -10.96
C ALA A 29 -4.21 5.16 -10.59
N GLY A 30 -4.76 6.00 -9.70
CA GLY A 30 -4.07 7.18 -9.17
C GLY A 30 -2.94 6.85 -8.20
N ALA A 31 -3.10 5.83 -7.35
CA ALA A 31 -2.07 5.43 -6.38
C ALA A 31 -0.81 4.85 -7.03
N LYS A 32 -0.99 4.09 -8.12
CA LYS A 32 0.10 3.39 -8.84
C LYS A 32 1.30 4.29 -9.20
N PRO A 33 1.16 5.41 -9.93
CA PRO A 33 2.31 6.22 -10.32
C PRO A 33 3.07 6.81 -9.13
N VAL A 34 2.37 7.19 -8.06
CA VAL A 34 3.00 7.71 -6.83
C VAL A 34 3.85 6.62 -6.17
N LEU A 35 3.31 5.41 -6.03
CA LEU A 35 4.01 4.27 -5.46
C LEU A 35 5.17 3.78 -6.33
N GLN A 36 5.05 3.86 -7.65
CA GLN A 36 6.15 3.56 -8.57
C GLN A 36 7.34 4.51 -8.35
N ARG A 37 7.08 5.81 -8.20
CA ARG A 37 8.13 6.79 -7.87
C ARG A 37 8.76 6.50 -6.51
N LEU A 38 7.95 6.30 -5.47
CA LEU A 38 8.43 5.98 -4.13
C LEU A 38 9.29 4.71 -4.11
N ALA A 39 8.85 3.64 -4.77
CA ALA A 39 9.59 2.39 -4.85
C ALA A 39 10.90 2.52 -5.66
N THR A 40 10.92 3.38 -6.67
CA THR A 40 12.12 3.64 -7.49
C THR A 40 13.13 4.51 -6.75
N ALA A 41 12.67 5.55 -6.06
CA ALA A 41 13.50 6.46 -5.27
C ALA A 41 14.07 5.76 -4.03
N ASN A 42 13.27 4.88 -3.40
CA ASN A 42 13.61 4.25 -2.12
C ASN A 42 13.70 2.72 -2.28
N ARG A 43 14.60 2.23 -3.15
CA ARG A 43 14.74 0.79 -3.44
C ARG A 43 15.06 -0.06 -2.21
N ALA A 44 15.75 0.52 -1.23
CA ALA A 44 16.07 -0.11 0.04
C ALA A 44 14.83 -0.39 0.91
N GLU A 45 13.74 0.34 0.68
CA GLU A 45 12.51 0.23 1.47
C GLU A 45 11.48 -0.70 0.81
N PRO A 46 11.34 -1.96 1.27
CA PRO A 46 10.44 -2.93 0.65
C PRO A 46 8.96 -2.53 0.77
N ARG A 47 8.61 -1.70 1.75
CA ARG A 47 7.22 -1.23 1.99
C ARG A 47 6.58 -0.59 0.76
N TYR A 48 7.35 0.14 -0.04
CA TYR A 48 6.80 0.81 -1.23
C TYR A 48 6.52 -0.17 -2.35
N ARG A 49 7.37 -1.19 -2.51
CA ARG A 49 7.15 -2.29 -3.44
C ARG A 49 5.95 -3.14 -2.99
N ALA A 50 5.78 -3.33 -1.69
CA ALA A 50 4.63 -4.03 -1.12
C ALA A 50 3.31 -3.27 -1.41
N LEU A 51 3.27 -1.97 -1.15
CA LEU A 51 2.11 -1.11 -1.46
C LEU A 51 1.83 -1.08 -2.98
N LEU A 52 2.86 -0.99 -3.81
CA LEU A 52 2.70 -1.03 -5.26
C LEU A 52 2.10 -2.36 -5.73
N ALA A 53 2.61 -3.49 -5.24
CA ALA A 53 2.07 -4.81 -5.55
C ALA A 53 0.60 -4.94 -5.08
N PHE A 54 0.27 -4.41 -3.90
CA PHE A 54 -1.12 -4.36 -3.41
C PHE A 54 -2.06 -3.63 -4.38
N VAL A 55 -1.64 -2.45 -4.87
CA VAL A 55 -2.39 -1.65 -5.84
C VAL A 55 -2.51 -2.36 -7.20
N LEU A 56 -1.44 -2.98 -7.69
CA LEU A 56 -1.44 -3.75 -8.93
C LEU A 56 -2.38 -4.95 -8.87
N GLY A 57 -2.44 -5.64 -7.73
CA GLY A 57 -3.38 -6.74 -7.54
C GLY A 57 -4.84 -6.28 -7.62
N HIS A 58 -5.15 -5.10 -7.05
CA HIS A 58 -6.47 -4.48 -7.18
C HIS A 58 -6.79 -4.03 -8.61
N GLU A 59 -5.83 -3.47 -9.33
CA GLU A 59 -5.98 -3.09 -10.74
C GLU A 59 -6.26 -4.33 -11.62
N ALA A 60 -5.48 -5.40 -11.46
CA ALA A 60 -5.68 -6.67 -12.16
C ALA A 60 -7.05 -7.28 -11.86
N LYS A 61 -7.49 -7.24 -10.59
CA LYS A 61 -8.83 -7.70 -10.19
C LYS A 61 -9.93 -6.93 -10.92
N LEU A 62 -9.81 -5.59 -11.01
CA LEU A 62 -10.79 -4.76 -11.73
C LEU A 62 -10.79 -5.03 -13.23
N ALA A 63 -9.65 -5.42 -13.80
CA ALA A 63 -9.51 -5.84 -15.19
C ALA A 63 -10.00 -7.28 -15.46
N GLY A 64 -10.45 -8.01 -14.43
CA GLY A 64 -10.89 -9.41 -14.55
C GLY A 64 -9.75 -10.44 -14.54
N ASP A 65 -8.49 -10.01 -14.42
CA ASP A 65 -7.33 -10.90 -14.35
C ASP A 65 -7.09 -11.37 -12.91
N GLY A 66 -7.86 -12.39 -12.51
CA GLY A 66 -7.79 -12.97 -11.18
C GLY A 66 -6.45 -13.66 -10.87
N THR A 67 -5.78 -14.21 -11.86
CA THR A 67 -4.47 -14.88 -11.70
C THR A 67 -3.40 -13.86 -11.35
N ARG A 68 -3.31 -12.78 -12.13
CA ARG A 68 -2.39 -11.69 -11.85
C ARG A 68 -2.71 -10.99 -10.54
N ALA A 69 -4.01 -10.80 -10.24
CA ALA A 69 -4.42 -10.21 -8.96
C ALA A 69 -3.85 -10.97 -7.76
N ARG A 70 -3.99 -12.31 -7.75
CA ARG A 70 -3.45 -13.18 -6.70
C ARG A 70 -1.93 -13.08 -6.61
N ALA A 71 -1.24 -13.20 -7.74
CA ALA A 71 0.22 -13.14 -7.76
C ALA A 71 0.77 -11.82 -7.18
N GLU A 72 0.13 -10.68 -7.49
CA GLU A 72 0.55 -9.39 -6.96
C GLU A 72 0.20 -9.21 -5.48
N TRP A 73 -0.95 -9.73 -5.01
CA TRP A 73 -1.27 -9.72 -3.58
C TRP A 73 -0.35 -10.64 -2.77
N ASP A 74 0.00 -11.81 -3.30
CA ASP A 74 0.96 -12.71 -2.66
C ASP A 74 2.33 -12.04 -2.55
N ARG A 75 2.77 -11.35 -3.61
CA ARG A 75 3.98 -10.55 -3.59
C ARG A 75 3.92 -9.42 -2.56
N ALA A 76 2.79 -8.73 -2.44
CA ALA A 76 2.60 -7.68 -1.44
C ALA A 76 2.79 -8.24 -0.01
N LEU A 77 2.19 -9.41 0.28
CA LEU A 77 2.30 -10.09 1.57
C LEU A 77 3.72 -10.63 1.85
N GLN A 78 4.43 -11.10 0.83
CA GLN A 78 5.82 -11.53 0.97
C GLN A 78 6.76 -10.36 1.32
N LEU A 79 6.47 -9.16 0.80
CA LEU A 79 7.29 -7.97 1.02
C LEU A 79 6.96 -7.26 2.35
N ASP A 80 5.68 -7.20 2.71
CA ASP A 80 5.20 -6.68 3.99
C ASP A 80 4.01 -7.54 4.44
N PRO A 81 4.21 -8.50 5.37
CA PRO A 81 3.13 -9.34 5.88
C PRO A 81 1.98 -8.56 6.54
N GLU A 82 2.24 -7.33 7.00
CA GLU A 82 1.23 -6.46 7.62
C GLU A 82 0.52 -5.55 6.61
N ILE A 83 0.85 -5.63 5.32
CA ILE A 83 0.25 -4.79 4.26
C ILE A 83 -1.27 -4.90 4.24
N ALA A 84 -1.80 -6.10 4.44
CA ALA A 84 -3.24 -6.37 4.49
C ALA A 84 -3.89 -5.67 5.69
N ALA A 85 -3.21 -5.60 6.84
CA ALA A 85 -3.71 -4.87 7.99
C ALA A 85 -3.75 -3.35 7.70
N ARG A 86 -2.78 -2.83 6.94
CA ARG A 86 -2.74 -1.40 6.57
C ARG A 86 -3.82 -1.02 5.56
N GLY A 87 -4.06 -1.86 4.55
CA GLY A 87 -5.15 -1.70 3.58
C GLY A 87 -6.56 -1.96 4.16
N VAL A 88 -6.66 -2.80 5.20
CA VAL A 88 -7.94 -3.15 5.86
C VAL A 88 -8.26 -2.27 7.07
N ARG A 89 -7.27 -1.59 7.69
CA ARG A 89 -7.48 -0.69 8.86
C ARG A 89 -8.39 0.51 8.58
N ARG A 90 -8.83 0.75 7.34
CA ARG A 90 -9.90 1.72 7.00
C ARG A 90 -11.18 1.13 6.40
N ARG A 91 -11.30 -0.21 6.33
CA ARG A 91 -12.58 -0.91 6.05
C ARG A 91 -13.09 -1.78 7.20
N ARG A 92 -12.37 -1.85 8.32
CA ARG A 92 -12.80 -2.56 9.55
C ARG A 92 -13.29 -1.63 10.67
N GLY A 93 -13.98 -0.54 10.33
CA GLY A 93 -14.87 0.14 11.26
C GLY A 93 -16.33 -0.20 10.96
N SER A 94 -16.79 -1.44 11.23
CA SER A 94 -18.24 -1.76 11.15
C SER A 94 -18.62 -3.17 11.62
N ILE A 95 -17.79 -4.20 11.46
CA ILE A 95 -18.25 -5.59 11.72
C ILE A 95 -17.71 -6.18 13.02
N VAL A 96 -16.42 -6.00 13.33
CA VAL A 96 -15.83 -6.64 14.52
C VAL A 96 -16.30 -5.97 15.82
N GLN A 97 -16.59 -4.67 15.78
CA GLN A 97 -17.06 -3.92 16.96
C GLN A 97 -18.54 -4.18 17.30
N ARG A 98 -19.31 -4.78 16.37
CA ARG A 98 -20.72 -5.13 16.56
C ARG A 98 -20.94 -6.52 17.16
N LEU A 99 -19.89 -7.34 17.28
CA LEU A 99 -19.95 -8.71 17.80
C LEU A 99 -19.32 -8.88 19.19
N LEU A 100 -18.74 -7.80 19.75
CA LEU A 100 -18.12 -7.80 21.09
C LEU A 100 -18.79 -6.80 22.06
N GLY A 101 -19.97 -6.29 21.71
CA GLY A 101 -20.82 -5.54 22.64
C GLY A 101 -21.96 -6.43 23.13
N ARG A 102 -21.68 -7.21 24.17
CA ARG A 102 -22.69 -7.69 25.13
C ARG A 102 -22.47 -6.95 26.44
#